data_AF-A0A7W0UWS3-F1
#
_entry.id   AF-A0A7W0UWS3-F1
#
_cell.length_a   1.000
_cell.length_b   1.000
_cell.length_c   1.000
_cell.angle_alpha   90.00
_cell.angle_beta   90.00
_cell.angle_gamma   90.00
#
_symmetry.space_group_name_H-M   'P 1'
#
loop_
_entity.id
_entity.type
_entity.pdbx_description
1 polymer ?
#
loop_
_entity_poly.entity_id
_entity_poly.type
_entity_poly.pdbx_seq_one_letter_code
_entity_poly.pdbx_strand_id
1 'polypeptide(L)'
;MEVHRRLDRELDSLRDRVLLLGGETETALQRAMYALIERDSATAREVLEGDDEIDRLEVEIDRLCVDMLALRQPAARDLRFVVSVAKITPILERIADHACNIARVAIDLNDEPQLKPYVDLPRMAEQASHMLRAALDAFTSGDAKTARAVIDRDDEVDDLYNHIFSDLIEMMVSDPTTTTRAARLLFVAKHIERIGDYVTDICELTVYMTEAAFIKHSN
;
A
#
# COMPACT_ATOMS: atom_id res chain seq x y z
N MET A 1 -0.29 -38.19 -3.28
CA MET A 1 0.75 -37.69 -2.35
C MET A 1 1.70 -36.70 -3.02
N GLU A 2 2.27 -37.00 -4.19
CA GLU A 2 3.22 -36.10 -4.88
C GLU A 2 2.57 -34.84 -5.47
N VAL A 3 1.34 -34.95 -6.00
CA VAL A 3 0.56 -33.81 -6.53
C VAL A 3 0.19 -32.79 -5.43
N HIS A 4 -0.25 -33.26 -4.26
CA HIS A 4 -0.55 -32.38 -3.12
C HIS A 4 0.70 -31.65 -2.63
N ARG A 5 1.82 -32.36 -2.42
CA ARG A 5 3.10 -31.73 -2.05
C ARG A 5 3.60 -30.70 -3.06
N ARG A 6 3.25 -30.84 -4.34
CA ARG A 6 3.60 -29.87 -5.38
C ARG A 6 2.73 -28.62 -5.31
N LEU A 7 1.41 -28.79 -5.13
CA LEU A 7 0.49 -27.66 -4.93
C LEU A 7 0.88 -26.87 -3.68
N ASP A 8 1.16 -27.54 -2.56
CA ASP A 8 1.57 -26.89 -1.31
C ASP A 8 2.80 -25.99 -1.52
N ARG A 9 3.82 -26.49 -2.24
CA ARG A 9 5.02 -25.71 -2.58
C ARG A 9 4.74 -24.54 -3.52
N GLU A 10 3.85 -24.72 -4.50
CA GLU A 10 3.45 -23.64 -5.42
C GLU A 10 2.66 -22.56 -4.65
N LEU A 11 1.82 -22.94 -3.68
CA LEU A 11 1.13 -22.01 -2.79
C LEU A 11 2.09 -21.26 -1.87
N ASP A 12 3.09 -21.95 -1.29
CA ASP A 12 4.12 -21.30 -0.47
C ASP A 12 4.95 -20.33 -1.30
N SER A 13 5.36 -20.72 -2.51
CA SER A 13 6.06 -19.82 -3.44
C SER A 13 5.22 -18.60 -3.78
N LEU A 14 3.90 -18.75 -3.93
CA LEU A 14 3.00 -17.63 -4.20
C LEU A 14 2.90 -16.68 -3.00
N ARG A 15 2.88 -17.21 -1.76
CA ARG A 15 2.96 -16.40 -0.53
C ARG A 15 4.25 -15.60 -0.47
N ASP A 16 5.39 -16.24 -0.74
CA ASP A 16 6.70 -15.59 -0.71
C ASP A 16 6.79 -14.44 -1.72
N ARG A 17 6.19 -14.61 -2.91
CA ARG A 17 6.13 -13.53 -3.92
C ARG A 17 5.26 -12.35 -3.50
N VAL A 18 4.10 -12.62 -2.91
CA VAL A 18 3.23 -11.55 -2.37
C VAL A 18 3.95 -10.79 -1.25
N LEU A 19 4.66 -11.49 -0.36
CA LEU A 19 5.44 -10.83 0.70
C LEU A 19 6.59 -10.00 0.14
N LEU A 20 7.27 -10.49 -0.90
CA LEU A 20 8.31 -9.73 -1.58
C LEU A 20 7.74 -8.45 -2.20
N LEU A 21 6.66 -8.56 -3.00
CA LEU A 21 5.97 -7.40 -3.58
C LEU A 21 5.55 -6.41 -2.50
N GLY A 22 4.90 -6.88 -1.43
CA GLY A 22 4.49 -6.04 -0.32
C GLY A 22 5.65 -5.34 0.39
N GLY A 23 6.80 -6.00 0.55
CA GLY A 23 8.01 -5.41 1.13
C GLY A 23 8.65 -4.35 0.24
N GLU A 24 8.68 -4.55 -1.09
CA GLU A 24 9.15 -3.54 -2.05
C GLU A 24 8.20 -2.33 -2.06
N THR A 25 6.88 -2.55 -2.04
CA THR A 25 5.87 -1.50 -1.91
C THR A 25 6.02 -0.69 -0.62
N GLU A 26 6.22 -1.35 0.53
CA GLU A 26 6.47 -0.67 1.81
C GLU A 26 7.76 0.16 1.76
N THR A 27 8.81 -0.40 1.18
CA THR A 27 10.11 0.28 1.01
C THR A 27 9.97 1.52 0.12
N ALA A 28 9.22 1.43 -0.97
CA ALA A 28 8.95 2.57 -1.85
C ALA A 28 8.28 3.72 -1.09
N LEU A 29 7.25 3.44 -0.27
CA LEU A 29 6.58 4.44 0.56
C LEU A 29 7.55 5.09 1.56
N GLN A 30 8.30 4.28 2.31
CA GLN A 30 9.24 4.80 3.32
C GLN A 30 10.30 5.70 2.66
N ARG A 31 10.84 5.29 1.51
CA ARG A 31 11.86 6.05 0.78
C ARG A 31 11.29 7.32 0.14
N ALA A 32 10.07 7.28 -0.39
CA ALA A 32 9.40 8.47 -0.92
C ALA A 32 9.17 9.52 0.19
N MET A 33 8.78 9.08 1.38
CA MET A 33 8.62 9.97 2.54
C MET A 33 9.97 10.49 3.04
N TYR A 34 11.00 9.65 3.11
CA TYR A 34 12.35 10.09 3.45
C TYR A 34 12.83 11.18 2.49
N ALA A 35 12.65 10.98 1.18
CA ALA A 35 13.05 11.95 0.16
C ALA A 35 12.33 13.31 0.30
N LEU A 36 11.08 13.31 0.76
CA LEU A 36 10.33 14.53 1.04
C LEU A 36 10.82 15.24 2.31
N ILE A 37 11.06 14.48 3.39
CA ILE A 37 11.41 15.01 4.71
C ILE A 37 12.84 15.55 4.72
N GLU A 38 13.79 14.75 4.25
CA GLU A 38 15.22 15.08 4.20
C GLU A 38 15.59 15.92 2.97
N ARG A 39 14.60 16.17 2.11
CA ARG A 39 14.76 16.92 0.87
C ARG A 39 15.79 16.31 -0.09
N ASP A 40 15.81 14.99 -0.14
CA ASP A 40 16.72 14.20 -0.96
C ASP A 40 16.07 13.77 -2.28
N SER A 41 16.24 14.59 -3.31
CA SER A 41 15.75 14.27 -4.66
C SER A 41 16.46 13.09 -5.33
N ALA A 42 17.63 12.65 -4.84
CA ALA A 42 18.26 11.44 -5.37
C ALA A 42 17.48 10.20 -4.91
N THR A 43 17.17 10.12 -3.61
CA THR A 43 16.33 9.04 -3.07
C THR A 43 14.96 8.98 -3.75
N ALA A 44 14.32 10.13 -4.04
CA ALA A 44 13.06 10.14 -4.78
C ALA A 44 13.18 9.55 -6.19
N ARG A 45 14.27 9.81 -6.92
CA ARG A 45 14.49 9.22 -8.25
C ARG A 45 14.71 7.71 -8.17
N GLU A 46 15.42 7.23 -7.16
CA GLU A 46 15.59 5.79 -6.92
C GLU A 46 14.25 5.08 -6.69
N VAL A 47 13.28 5.73 -6.04
CA VAL A 47 11.90 5.19 -5.91
C VAL A 47 11.25 5.05 -7.29
N LEU A 48 11.33 6.07 -8.13
CA LEU A 48 10.73 6.06 -9.48
C LEU A 48 11.40 5.03 -10.40
N GLU A 49 12.71 4.80 -10.25
CA GLU A 49 13.46 3.80 -11.02
C GLU A 49 13.16 2.37 -10.54
N GLY A 50 12.77 2.18 -9.28
CA GLY A 50 12.41 0.89 -8.72
C GLY A 50 11.02 0.38 -9.11
N ASP A 51 10.16 1.24 -9.65
CA ASP A 51 8.78 0.96 -10.06
C ASP A 51 8.69 -0.21 -11.07
N ASP A 52 9.60 -0.25 -12.05
CA ASP A 52 9.69 -1.31 -13.06
C ASP A 52 9.88 -2.73 -12.46
N GLU A 53 10.46 -2.84 -11.27
CA GLU A 53 10.60 -4.13 -10.58
C GLU A 53 9.28 -4.58 -9.94
N ILE A 54 8.52 -3.64 -9.39
CA ILE A 54 7.21 -3.87 -8.78
C ILE A 54 6.22 -4.35 -9.85
N ASP A 55 6.17 -3.67 -10.99
CA ASP A 55 5.38 -4.08 -12.17
C ASP A 55 5.73 -5.51 -12.62
N ARG A 56 7.02 -5.84 -12.61
CA ARG A 56 7.48 -7.17 -13.02
C ARG A 56 7.02 -8.24 -12.03
N LEU A 57 7.09 -7.95 -10.73
CA LEU A 57 6.61 -8.85 -9.67
C LEU A 57 5.09 -9.06 -9.76
N GLU A 58 4.32 -8.01 -10.05
CA GLU A 58 2.88 -8.14 -10.31
C GLU A 58 2.62 -9.15 -11.44
N VAL A 59 3.26 -8.95 -12.59
CA VAL A 59 3.09 -9.82 -13.76
C VAL A 59 3.55 -11.26 -13.47
N GLU A 60 4.60 -11.45 -12.68
CA GLU A 60 5.05 -12.78 -12.24
C GLU A 60 3.97 -13.47 -11.40
N ILE A 61 3.43 -12.77 -10.40
CA ILE A 61 2.40 -13.30 -9.50
C ILE A 61 1.11 -13.64 -10.26
N ASP A 62 0.68 -12.79 -11.18
CA ASP A 62 -0.50 -13.04 -12.01
C ASP A 62 -0.36 -14.30 -12.87
N ARG A 63 0.82 -14.49 -13.48
CA ARG A 63 1.11 -15.72 -14.25
C ARG A 63 1.05 -16.95 -13.37
N LEU A 64 1.65 -16.90 -12.17
CA LEU A 64 1.59 -18.00 -11.21
C LEU A 64 0.13 -18.31 -10.81
N CYS A 65 -0.69 -17.30 -10.58
CA CYS A 65 -2.10 -17.49 -10.27
C CYS A 65 -2.85 -18.19 -11.41
N VAL A 66 -2.67 -17.74 -12.65
CA VAL A 66 -3.29 -18.36 -13.84
C VAL A 66 -2.85 -19.80 -14.01
N ASP A 67 -1.54 -20.08 -13.89
CA ASP A 67 -0.98 -21.42 -14.02
C ASP A 67 -1.55 -22.37 -12.95
N MET A 68 -1.66 -21.90 -11.70
CA MET A 68 -2.25 -22.70 -10.62
C MET A 68 -3.73 -23.00 -10.86
N LEU A 69 -4.52 -22.01 -11.28
CA LEU A 69 -5.93 -22.20 -11.59
C LEU A 69 -6.12 -23.19 -12.75
N ALA A 70 -5.32 -23.08 -13.81
CA ALA A 70 -5.43 -23.92 -15.00
C ALA A 70 -4.89 -25.34 -14.80
N LEU A 71 -3.74 -25.50 -14.13
CA LEU A 71 -3.01 -26.77 -14.08
C LEU A 71 -3.29 -27.59 -12.81
N ARG A 72 -3.75 -26.95 -11.72
CA ARG A 72 -3.93 -27.60 -10.42
C ARG A 72 -5.38 -27.73 -9.99
N GLN A 73 -6.27 -26.86 -10.49
CA GLN A 73 -7.69 -26.85 -10.12
C GLN A 73 -7.89 -26.88 -8.59
N PRO A 74 -7.30 -25.90 -7.86
CA PRO A 74 -7.37 -25.87 -6.40
C PRO A 74 -8.84 -25.85 -5.92
N ALA A 75 -9.10 -26.44 -4.76
CA ALA A 75 -10.44 -26.56 -4.21
C ALA A 75 -10.64 -25.67 -2.98
N ALA A 76 -11.86 -25.16 -2.80
CA ALA A 76 -12.32 -24.45 -1.61
C ALA A 76 -11.33 -23.40 -1.08
N ARG A 77 -10.57 -23.73 -0.02
CA ARG A 77 -9.62 -22.81 0.64
C ARG A 77 -8.49 -22.38 -0.29
N ASP A 78 -7.89 -23.32 -1.02
CA ASP A 78 -6.75 -23.04 -1.89
C ASP A 78 -7.18 -22.18 -3.08
N LEU A 79 -8.41 -22.42 -3.59
CA LEU A 79 -8.99 -21.58 -4.62
C LEU A 79 -9.19 -20.14 -4.12
N ARG A 80 -9.75 -19.97 -2.91
CA ARG A 80 -9.91 -18.64 -2.33
C ARG A 80 -8.58 -17.95 -2.10
N PHE A 81 -7.55 -18.67 -1.66
CA PHE A 81 -6.20 -18.12 -1.54
C PHE A 81 -5.69 -17.59 -2.89
N VAL A 82 -5.66 -18.43 -3.94
CA VAL A 82 -5.16 -18.01 -5.26
C VAL A 82 -5.97 -16.85 -5.84
N VAL A 83 -7.30 -16.88 -5.70
CA VAL A 83 -8.16 -15.77 -6.15
C VAL A 83 -7.91 -14.50 -5.35
N SER A 84 -7.73 -14.60 -4.03
CA SER A 84 -7.41 -13.42 -3.22
C SER A 84 -6.03 -12.87 -3.56
N VAL A 85 -5.02 -13.71 -3.81
CA VAL A 85 -3.70 -13.27 -4.30
C VAL A 85 -3.86 -12.46 -5.58
N ALA A 86 -4.52 -13.02 -6.61
CA ALA A 86 -4.76 -12.33 -7.87
C ALA A 86 -5.52 -11.00 -7.74
N LYS A 87 -6.24 -10.79 -6.63
CA LYS A 87 -6.95 -9.53 -6.36
C LYS A 87 -6.15 -8.54 -5.53
N ILE A 88 -5.24 -8.99 -4.66
CA ILE A 88 -4.38 -8.10 -3.86
C ILE A 88 -3.15 -7.62 -4.62
N THR A 89 -2.64 -8.40 -5.58
CA THR A 89 -1.46 -8.03 -6.38
C THR A 89 -1.61 -6.64 -7.03
N PRO A 90 -2.67 -6.37 -7.80
CA PRO A 90 -2.88 -5.03 -8.38
C PRO A 90 -3.23 -3.95 -7.34
N ILE A 91 -3.52 -4.33 -6.09
CA ILE A 91 -3.71 -3.35 -5.00
C ILE A 91 -2.34 -2.93 -4.45
N LEU A 92 -1.41 -3.87 -4.30
CA LEU A 92 -0.03 -3.60 -3.88
C LEU A 92 0.74 -2.75 -4.89
N GLU A 93 0.52 -2.99 -6.19
CA GLU A 93 1.03 -2.13 -7.26
C GLU A 93 0.51 -0.69 -7.10
N ARG A 94 -0.80 -0.47 -6.97
CA ARG A 94 -1.36 0.88 -6.75
C ARG A 94 -0.82 1.60 -5.52
N ILE A 95 -0.48 0.87 -4.46
CA ILE A 95 0.18 1.47 -3.29
C ILE A 95 1.59 1.96 -3.65
N ALA A 96 2.35 1.17 -4.42
CA ALA A 96 3.66 1.57 -4.92
C ALA A 96 3.55 2.78 -5.87
N ASP A 97 2.52 2.78 -6.71
CA ASP A 97 2.19 3.83 -7.64
C ASP A 97 1.91 5.16 -6.89
N HIS A 98 1.22 5.10 -5.75
CA HIS A 98 1.08 6.24 -4.83
C HIS A 98 2.39 6.67 -4.17
N ALA A 99 3.27 5.74 -3.81
CA ALA A 99 4.61 6.09 -3.33
C ALA A 99 5.44 6.81 -4.41
N CYS A 100 5.36 6.36 -5.66
CA CYS A 100 5.96 7.03 -6.82
C CYS A 100 5.40 8.45 -7.00
N ASN A 101 4.09 8.65 -6.85
CA ASN A 101 3.49 9.98 -6.89
C ASN A 101 4.00 10.90 -5.76
N ILE A 102 4.15 10.37 -4.54
CA ILE A 102 4.78 11.11 -3.42
C ILE A 102 6.23 11.49 -3.78
N ALA A 103 7.00 10.58 -4.37
CA ALA A 103 8.38 10.85 -4.78
C ALA A 103 8.47 11.95 -5.86
N ARG A 104 7.55 11.97 -6.83
CA ARG A 104 7.45 13.06 -7.84
C ARG A 104 7.20 14.41 -7.16
N VAL A 105 6.26 14.44 -6.20
CA VAL A 105 5.95 15.65 -5.45
C VAL A 105 7.13 16.08 -4.56
N ALA A 106 7.89 15.14 -4.00
CA ALA A 106 9.10 15.42 -3.24
C ALA A 106 10.14 16.14 -4.09
N ILE A 107 10.42 15.66 -5.31
CA ILE A 107 11.37 16.30 -6.25
C ILE A 107 10.97 17.76 -6.47
N ASP A 108 9.70 18.00 -6.78
CA ASP A 108 9.15 19.34 -7.00
C ASP A 108 9.28 20.26 -5.76
N LEU A 109 8.99 19.76 -4.56
CA LEU A 109 9.07 20.52 -3.31
C LEU A 109 10.50 20.75 -2.82
N ASN A 110 11.45 19.92 -3.25
CA ASN A 110 12.86 20.02 -2.88
C ASN A 110 13.55 21.20 -3.58
N ASP A 111 13.01 21.66 -4.70
CA ASP A 111 13.45 22.85 -5.42
C ASP A 111 12.82 24.16 -4.90
N GLU A 112 11.88 24.08 -3.95
CA GLU A 112 11.20 25.24 -3.36
C GLU A 112 11.52 25.40 -1.87
N PRO A 113 11.51 26.62 -1.30
CA PRO A 113 11.72 26.80 0.14
C PRO A 113 10.71 25.97 0.95
N GLN A 114 11.21 25.22 1.94
CA GLN A 114 10.35 24.39 2.79
C GLN A 114 9.23 25.24 3.41
N LEU A 115 7.99 24.76 3.29
CA LEU A 115 6.83 25.50 3.76
C LEU A 115 6.76 25.53 5.29
N LYS A 116 6.90 24.34 5.90
CA LYS A 116 6.91 24.14 7.36
C LYS A 116 7.67 22.85 7.69
N PRO A 117 8.11 22.65 8.94
CA PRO A 117 8.51 21.33 9.42
C PRO A 117 7.34 20.34 9.27
N TYR A 118 7.62 19.15 8.72
CA TYR A 118 6.61 18.11 8.53
C TYR A 118 6.55 17.22 9.77
N VAL A 119 5.50 17.35 10.59
CA VAL A 119 5.31 16.53 11.79
C VAL A 119 4.23 15.47 11.56
N ASP A 120 3.07 15.87 11.03
CA ASP A 120 1.93 14.94 10.90
C ASP A 120 1.98 14.08 9.64
N LEU A 121 2.58 14.58 8.55
CA LEU A 121 2.79 13.79 7.32
C LEU A 121 3.64 12.52 7.58
N PRO A 122 4.81 12.58 8.24
CA PRO A 122 5.57 11.38 8.60
C PRO A 122 4.78 10.42 9.49
N ARG A 123 4.04 10.95 10.47
CA ARG A 123 3.20 10.14 11.37
C ARG A 123 2.11 9.40 10.60
N MET A 124 1.44 10.08 9.68
CA MET A 124 0.40 9.50 8.82
C MET A 124 0.97 8.38 7.95
N ALA A 125 2.13 8.59 7.33
CA ALA A 125 2.80 7.56 6.52
C ALA A 125 3.29 6.37 7.34
N GLU A 126 3.75 6.60 8.58
CA GLU A 126 4.14 5.52 9.50
C GLU A 126 2.92 4.66 9.88
N GLN A 127 1.76 5.27 10.14
CA GLN A 127 0.51 4.53 10.40
C GLN A 127 0.10 3.70 9.17
N ALA A 128 0.06 4.30 7.98
CA ALA A 128 -0.27 3.58 6.75
C ALA A 128 0.70 2.41 6.48
N SER A 129 2.01 2.61 6.73
CA SER A 129 3.03 1.54 6.61
C SER A 129 2.80 0.41 7.61
N HIS A 130 2.47 0.75 8.86
CA HIS A 130 2.15 -0.24 9.90
C HIS A 130 0.89 -1.04 9.57
N MET A 131 -0.14 -0.37 9.05
CA MET A 131 -1.35 -1.02 8.56
C MET A 131 -1.03 -1.99 7.42
N LEU A 132 -0.24 -1.57 6.43
CA LEU A 132 0.17 -2.43 5.30
C LEU A 132 0.87 -3.69 5.79
N ARG A 133 1.86 -3.54 6.69
CA ARG A 133 2.59 -4.68 7.26
C ARG A 133 1.65 -5.64 8.01
N ALA A 134 0.77 -5.10 8.85
CA ALA A 134 -0.21 -5.90 9.58
C ALA A 134 -1.22 -6.60 8.65
N ALA A 135 -1.62 -5.96 7.55
CA ALA A 135 -2.51 -6.55 6.55
C ALA A 135 -1.83 -7.70 5.80
N LEU A 136 -0.56 -7.57 5.44
CA LEU A 136 0.24 -8.62 4.79
C LEU A 136 0.48 -9.82 5.75
N ASP A 137 0.80 -9.55 7.01
CA ASP A 137 0.93 -10.57 8.05
C ASP A 137 -0.40 -11.31 8.26
N ALA A 138 -1.52 -10.58 8.33
CA ALA A 138 -2.85 -11.16 8.44
C ALA A 138 -3.22 -11.99 7.21
N PHE A 139 -2.91 -11.50 6.01
CA PHE A 139 -3.17 -12.20 4.76
C PHE A 139 -2.42 -13.53 4.69
N THR A 140 -1.12 -13.53 4.99
CA THR A 140 -0.29 -14.74 4.89
C THR A 140 -0.59 -15.76 5.97
N SER A 141 -0.94 -15.32 7.18
CA SER A 141 -1.35 -16.19 8.29
C SER A 141 -2.82 -16.63 8.24
N GLY A 142 -3.65 -15.98 7.41
CA GLY A 142 -5.10 -16.21 7.39
C GLY A 142 -5.81 -15.70 8.65
N ASP A 143 -5.33 -14.60 9.22
CA ASP A 143 -5.88 -13.99 10.44
C ASP A 143 -6.94 -12.91 10.11
N ALA A 144 -8.18 -13.36 9.94
CA ALA A 144 -9.33 -12.48 9.69
C ALA A 144 -9.66 -11.54 10.88
N LYS A 145 -9.18 -11.84 12.09
CA LYS A 145 -9.38 -10.98 13.26
C LYS A 145 -8.44 -9.78 13.19
N THR A 146 -7.16 -10.03 12.91
CA THR A 146 -6.18 -8.95 12.71
C THR A 146 -6.55 -8.09 11.51
N ALA A 147 -7.00 -8.69 10.40
CA ALA A 147 -7.47 -7.95 9.23
C ALA A 147 -8.59 -6.94 9.58
N ARG A 148 -9.60 -7.34 10.36
CA ARG A 148 -10.66 -6.42 10.81
C ARG A 148 -10.14 -5.32 11.72
N ALA A 149 -9.24 -5.65 12.64
CA ALA A 149 -8.63 -4.64 13.51
C ALA A 149 -7.77 -3.63 12.74
N VAL A 150 -7.24 -3.97 11.57
CA VAL A 150 -6.56 -3.02 10.67
C VAL A 150 -7.57 -2.11 9.98
N ILE A 151 -8.71 -2.64 9.51
CA ILE A 151 -9.81 -1.82 8.95
C ILE A 151 -10.26 -0.76 9.96
N ASP A 152 -10.48 -1.16 11.22
CA ASP A 152 -10.91 -0.23 12.28
C ASP A 152 -9.86 0.87 12.60
N ARG A 153 -8.59 0.67 12.23
CA ARG A 153 -7.51 1.64 12.46
C ARG A 153 -7.37 2.67 11.34
N ASP A 154 -8.02 2.47 10.21
CA ASP A 154 -7.98 3.40 9.07
C ASP A 154 -8.55 4.77 9.46
N ASP A 155 -9.51 4.80 10.40
CA ASP A 155 -10.02 6.03 11.04
C ASP A 155 -8.89 6.94 11.56
N GLU A 156 -7.77 6.37 12.05
CA GLU A 156 -6.62 7.15 12.53
C GLU A 156 -5.87 7.85 11.39
N VAL A 157 -5.81 7.23 10.21
CA VAL A 157 -5.19 7.81 8.99
C VAL A 157 -6.10 8.90 8.44
N ASP A 158 -7.42 8.67 8.43
CA ASP A 158 -8.42 9.66 8.01
C ASP A 158 -8.43 10.90 8.90
N ASP A 159 -8.34 10.73 10.22
CA ASP A 159 -8.26 11.84 11.17
C ASP A 159 -7.00 12.69 10.95
N LEU A 160 -5.85 12.04 10.71
CA LEU A 160 -4.60 12.74 10.38
C LEU A 160 -4.70 13.47 9.03
N TYR A 161 -5.31 12.84 8.02
CA TYR A 161 -5.55 13.47 6.73
C TYR A 161 -6.38 14.75 6.89
N ASN A 162 -7.50 14.66 7.60
CA ASN A 162 -8.42 15.79 7.82
C ASN A 162 -7.73 16.93 8.57
N HIS A 163 -6.92 16.62 9.58
CA HIS A 163 -6.12 17.62 10.29
C HIS A 163 -5.12 18.32 9.36
N ILE A 164 -4.33 17.56 8.61
CA ILE A 164 -3.35 18.09 7.65
C ILE A 164 -4.04 18.94 6.58
N PHE A 165 -5.20 18.49 6.10
CA PHE A 165 -6.02 19.22 5.13
C PHE A 165 -6.40 20.60 5.67
N SER A 166 -7.01 20.67 6.86
CA SER A 166 -7.43 21.93 7.46
C SER A 166 -6.25 22.90 7.67
N ASP A 167 -5.14 22.40 8.19
CA ASP A 167 -3.92 23.19 8.41
C ASP A 167 -3.35 23.77 7.11
N LEU A 168 -3.33 22.97 6.04
CA LEU A 168 -2.83 23.41 4.73
C LEU A 168 -3.74 24.47 4.12
N ILE A 169 -5.06 24.30 4.21
CA ILE A 169 -6.02 25.30 3.73
C ILE A 169 -5.89 26.61 4.50
N GLU A 170 -5.75 26.56 5.82
CA GLU A 170 -5.58 27.78 6.63
C GLU A 170 -4.32 28.56 6.22
N MET A 171 -3.21 27.88 5.92
CA MET A 171 -2.01 28.52 5.39
C MET A 171 -2.24 29.18 4.03
N MET A 172 -2.94 28.51 3.10
CA MET A 172 -3.26 29.09 1.78
C MET A 172 -4.10 30.36 1.90
N VAL A 173 -5.07 30.36 2.83
CA VAL A 173 -5.93 31.51 3.10
C VAL A 173 -5.16 32.66 3.74
N SER A 174 -4.27 32.35 4.68
CA SER A 174 -3.50 33.35 5.43
C SER A 174 -2.37 33.99 4.62
N ASP A 175 -1.72 33.22 3.74
CA ASP A 175 -0.66 33.70 2.86
C ASP A 175 -0.75 33.04 1.47
N PRO A 176 -1.27 33.75 0.44
CA PRO A 176 -1.40 33.22 -0.92
C PRO A 176 -0.10 32.76 -1.55
N THR A 177 1.07 33.22 -1.09
CA THR A 177 2.38 32.79 -1.61
C THR A 177 2.74 31.35 -1.20
N THR A 178 1.99 30.75 -0.27
CA THR A 178 2.15 29.36 0.16
C THR A 178 1.36 28.37 -0.70
N THR A 179 0.41 28.84 -1.51
CA THR A 179 -0.62 28.04 -2.17
C THR A 179 -0.07 26.81 -2.91
N THR A 180 0.92 27.01 -3.78
CA THR A 180 1.48 25.92 -4.59
C THR A 180 2.12 24.83 -3.74
N ARG A 181 2.93 25.20 -2.74
CA ARG A 181 3.61 24.26 -1.82
C ARG A 181 2.61 23.52 -0.95
N ALA A 182 1.63 24.24 -0.41
CA ALA A 182 0.58 23.66 0.41
C ALA A 182 -0.28 22.68 -0.40
N ALA A 183 -0.57 22.98 -1.67
CA ALA A 183 -1.35 22.10 -2.54
C ALA A 183 -0.60 20.82 -2.87
N ARG A 184 0.72 20.91 -3.12
CA ARG A 184 1.59 19.74 -3.29
C ARG A 184 1.61 18.86 -2.04
N LEU A 185 1.76 19.45 -0.84
CA LEU A 185 1.69 18.69 0.42
C LEU A 185 0.31 18.05 0.64
N LEU A 186 -0.76 18.70 0.17
CA LEU A 186 -2.09 18.11 0.23
C LEU A 186 -2.21 16.88 -0.67
N PHE A 187 -1.59 16.89 -1.85
CA PHE A 187 -1.49 15.68 -2.68
C PHE A 187 -0.72 14.56 -1.98
N VAL A 188 0.39 14.87 -1.29
CA VAL A 188 1.12 13.87 -0.48
C VAL A 188 0.19 13.27 0.58
N ALA A 189 -0.50 14.09 1.36
CA ALA A 189 -1.44 13.61 2.38
C ALA A 189 -2.54 12.73 1.76
N LYS A 190 -3.07 13.14 0.60
CA LYS A 190 -4.09 12.36 -0.11
C LYS A 190 -3.56 11.02 -0.62
N HIS A 191 -2.32 10.97 -1.12
CA HIS A 191 -1.72 9.70 -1.52
C HIS A 191 -1.53 8.75 -0.34
N ILE A 192 -1.16 9.26 0.84
CA ILE A 192 -1.05 8.42 2.04
C ILE A 192 -2.44 7.90 2.48
N GLU A 193 -3.48 8.72 2.42
CA GLU A 193 -4.86 8.26 2.73
C GLU A 193 -5.31 7.16 1.74
N ARG A 194 -5.02 7.32 0.44
CA ARG A 194 -5.32 6.27 -0.54
C ARG A 194 -4.58 4.96 -0.29
N ILE A 195 -3.38 5.03 0.28
CA ILE A 195 -2.67 3.83 0.71
C ILE A 195 -3.42 3.15 1.87
N GLY A 196 -3.92 3.91 2.84
CA GLY A 196 -4.82 3.42 3.90
C GLY A 196 -6.03 2.69 3.32
N ASP A 197 -6.77 3.34 2.41
CA ASP A 197 -7.91 2.74 1.69
C ASP A 197 -7.54 1.38 1.07
N TYR A 198 -6.44 1.32 0.34
CA TYR A 198 -6.00 0.08 -0.32
C TYR A 198 -5.56 -1.01 0.66
N VAL A 199 -5.02 -0.63 1.81
CA VAL A 199 -4.71 -1.59 2.87
C VAL A 199 -6.00 -2.20 3.45
N THR A 200 -7.08 -1.41 3.57
CA THR A 200 -8.38 -1.97 3.99
C THR A 200 -8.91 -2.96 2.96
N ASP A 201 -8.77 -2.69 1.66
CA ASP A 201 -9.16 -3.62 0.59
C ASP A 201 -8.42 -4.99 0.70
N ILE A 202 -7.13 -4.98 1.05
CA ILE A 202 -6.35 -6.21 1.32
C ILE A 202 -6.93 -6.96 2.53
N CYS A 203 -7.31 -6.24 3.58
CA CYS A 203 -7.92 -6.81 4.78
C CYS A 203 -9.28 -7.45 4.48
N GLU A 204 -10.13 -6.79 3.68
CA GLU A 204 -11.40 -7.36 3.23
C GLU A 204 -11.20 -8.69 2.47
N LEU A 205 -10.18 -8.76 1.61
CA LEU A 205 -9.81 -9.96 0.86
C LEU A 205 -9.26 -11.07 1.76
N THR A 206 -8.58 -10.71 2.87
CA THR A 206 -8.14 -11.64 3.91
C THR A 206 -9.32 -12.27 4.65
N VAL A 207 -10.33 -11.48 4.98
CA VAL A 207 -11.56 -11.97 5.60
C VAL A 207 -12.30 -12.91 4.65
N TYR A 208 -12.46 -12.53 3.38
CA TYR A 208 -13.06 -13.39 2.37
C TYR A 208 -12.30 -14.71 2.21
N MET A 209 -10.96 -14.65 2.13
CA MET A 209 -10.11 -15.82 1.98
C MET A 209 -10.34 -16.84 3.11
N THR A 210 -10.42 -16.34 4.34
CA THR A 210 -10.47 -17.15 5.55
C THR A 210 -11.88 -17.66 5.83
N GLU A 211 -12.87 -16.77 5.76
CA GLU A 211 -14.24 -17.02 6.24
C GLU A 211 -15.25 -17.24 5.12
N ALA A 212 -14.85 -17.05 3.85
CA ALA A 212 -15.75 -17.04 2.70
C ALA A 212 -16.90 -16.02 2.80
N ALA A 213 -16.66 -14.91 3.53
CA ALA A 213 -17.60 -13.82 3.71
C ALA A 213 -17.08 -12.55 3.04
N PHE A 214 -17.94 -11.88 2.27
CA PHE A 214 -17.65 -10.54 1.76
C PHE A 214 -18.11 -9.52 2.78
N ILE A 215 -17.18 -8.68 3.24
CA ILE A 215 -17.46 -7.60 4.21
C ILE A 215 -17.38 -6.20 3.59
N LYS A 216 -17.11 -6.13 2.27
CA LYS A 216 -17.00 -4.87 1.54
C LYS A 216 -18.32 -4.08 1.56
N HIS A 217 -18.25 -2.78 1.85
CA HIS A 217 -19.41 -1.89 1.98
C HIS A 217 -20.45 -2.33 3.03
N SER A 218 -20.02 -2.99 4.11
CA SER A 218 -20.93 -3.43 5.18
C SER A 218 -21.25 -2.35 6.23
N ASN A 219 -20.84 -1.11 5.99
CA ASN A 219 -21.14 0.07 6.81
C ASN A 219 -22.07 1.03 6.05
#